data_AF-A0A7K9HR83-F1
#
_entry.id   AF-A0A7K9HR83-F1
#
_cell.length_a   1.000
_cell.length_b   1.000
_cell.length_c   1.000
_cell.angle_alpha   90.00
_cell.angle_beta   90.00
_cell.angle_gamma   90.00
#
_symmetry.space_group_name_H-M   'P 1'
#
loop_
_entity.id
_entity.type
_entity.pdbx_description
1 polymer ?
#
loop_
_entity_poly.entity_id
_entity_poly.type
_entity_poly.pdbx_seq_one_letter_code
_entity_poly.pdbx_strand_id
1 'polypeptide(L)'
;HQSKLDFFCKLGYGKQDICKVLENLGQEALEDDVLKELIRMGSKPQVLENKAQLSSLKLLARGSCSTTPGSKWLGENDSSNYLRPIVIDGSNVAMSHGNKEVFSCWGIQLAVDWFRERGHTYIKVFVPLWRKEPPRQESPIADQHILEELEKQSILVYTPSRKVKGKRVVCYDDRYIVKVAYEKDGVIVSNDHYRDLQNENPEWKWFIEQRLLMYSFVSNKFMPPDDPLGRHGPTLNNFLSKKPVLPEPKWQPCPYGKKCTYGNKCKFYHPERPHQAQISVADELRAKRKVPLSLEKEEKYNRSP
;
A
#
# COMPACT_ATOMS: atom_id res chain seq x y z
N HIS A 1 -22.71 -29.23 31.43
CA HIS A 1 -22.59 -29.72 30.03
C HIS A 1 -23.03 -28.72 28.94
N GLN A 2 -24.28 -28.23 28.92
CA GLN A 2 -24.83 -27.52 27.74
C GLN A 2 -24.09 -26.23 27.32
N SER A 3 -23.69 -25.39 28.27
CA SER A 3 -23.04 -24.10 27.99
C SER A 3 -21.64 -24.25 27.34
N LYS A 4 -20.84 -25.22 27.80
CA LYS A 4 -19.52 -25.53 27.21
C LYS A 4 -19.65 -26.19 25.84
N LEU A 5 -20.64 -27.07 25.66
CA LEU A 5 -20.94 -27.67 24.35
C LEU A 5 -21.27 -26.60 23.30
N ASP A 6 -22.14 -25.64 23.63
CA ASP A 6 -22.52 -24.56 22.71
C ASP A 6 -21.35 -23.63 22.41
N PHE A 7 -20.47 -23.37 23.38
CA PHE A 7 -19.27 -22.57 23.19
C PHE A 7 -18.32 -23.18 22.15
N PHE A 8 -17.95 -24.46 22.30
CA PHE A 8 -17.04 -25.12 21.36
C PHE A 8 -17.70 -25.43 20.01
N CYS A 9 -19.01 -25.63 19.96
CA CYS A 9 -19.75 -25.70 18.70
C CYS A 9 -19.69 -24.38 17.93
N LYS A 10 -19.80 -23.22 18.61
CA LYS A 10 -19.62 -21.90 17.97
C LYS A 10 -18.21 -21.68 17.44
N LEU A 11 -17.21 -22.31 18.08
CA LEU A 11 -15.83 -22.33 17.61
C LEU A 11 -15.59 -23.30 16.43
N GLY A 12 -16.61 -24.05 16.01
CA GLY A 12 -16.58 -24.94 14.86
C GLY A 12 -16.21 -26.40 15.17
N TYR A 13 -16.03 -26.77 16.44
CA TYR A 13 -15.72 -28.15 16.80
C TYR A 13 -16.96 -29.06 16.70
N GLY A 14 -16.75 -30.32 16.31
CA GLY A 14 -17.82 -31.30 16.17
C GLY A 14 -18.44 -31.67 17.52
N LYS A 15 -19.78 -31.70 17.58
CA LYS A 15 -20.53 -32.04 18.81
C LYS A 15 -20.09 -33.37 19.44
N GLN A 16 -19.77 -34.36 18.62
CA GLN A 16 -19.35 -35.69 19.09
C GLN A 16 -17.98 -35.67 19.76
N ASP A 17 -17.05 -34.88 19.24
CA ASP A 17 -15.70 -34.78 19.79
C ASP A 17 -15.71 -33.98 21.11
N ILE A 18 -16.52 -32.92 21.18
CA ILE A 18 -16.68 -32.13 22.40
C ILE A 18 -17.33 -32.98 23.51
N CYS A 19 -18.35 -33.79 23.21
CA CYS A 19 -18.96 -34.69 24.20
C CYS A 19 -17.95 -35.70 24.75
N LYS A 20 -17.16 -36.34 23.88
CA LYS A 20 -16.11 -37.30 24.30
C LYS A 20 -15.07 -36.66 25.21
N VAL A 21 -14.64 -35.43 24.90
CA VAL A 21 -13.66 -34.70 25.72
C VAL A 21 -14.24 -34.30 27.08
N LEU A 22 -15.51 -33.87 27.11
CA LEU A 22 -16.18 -33.52 28.38
C LEU A 22 -16.48 -34.74 29.25
N GLU A 23 -16.73 -35.90 28.66
CA GLU A 23 -16.86 -37.17 29.39
C GLU A 23 -15.52 -37.62 29.99
N ASN A 24 -14.41 -37.40 29.28
CA ASN A 24 -13.07 -37.78 29.74
C ASN A 24 -12.48 -36.84 30.81
N LEU A 25 -12.71 -35.53 30.71
CA LEU A 25 -12.13 -34.53 31.63
C LEU A 25 -13.01 -34.22 32.84
N GLY A 26 -14.29 -34.60 32.81
CA GLY A 26 -15.24 -34.32 33.88
C GLY A 26 -15.78 -32.88 33.89
N GLN A 27 -16.81 -32.65 34.70
CA GLN A 27 -17.63 -31.42 34.67
C GLN A 27 -16.89 -30.15 35.15
N GLU A 28 -15.80 -30.32 35.92
CA GLU A 28 -14.93 -29.27 36.49
C GLU A 28 -13.84 -28.77 35.51
N ALA A 29 -13.66 -29.40 34.35
CA ALA A 29 -12.58 -29.06 33.42
C ALA A 29 -12.70 -27.61 32.88
N LEU A 30 -11.61 -26.85 32.92
CA LEU A 30 -11.58 -25.49 32.37
C LEU A 30 -11.66 -25.51 30.84
N GLU A 31 -12.12 -24.40 30.24
CA GLU A 31 -12.25 -24.28 28.78
C GLU A 31 -10.91 -24.50 28.06
N ASP A 32 -9.81 -24.03 28.64
CA ASP A 32 -8.46 -24.22 28.11
C ASP A 32 -8.03 -25.69 28.10
N ASP A 33 -8.47 -26.49 29.08
CA ASP A 33 -8.13 -27.91 29.15
C ASP A 33 -8.93 -28.72 28.15
N VAL A 34 -10.21 -28.37 27.95
CA VAL A 34 -11.06 -28.94 26.88
C VAL A 34 -10.48 -28.60 25.50
N LEU A 35 -10.03 -27.37 25.29
CA LEU A 35 -9.42 -26.95 24.02
C LEU A 35 -8.10 -27.67 23.74
N LYS A 36 -7.21 -27.80 24.74
CA LYS A 36 -5.96 -28.56 24.62
C LYS A 36 -6.23 -30.02 24.25
N GLU A 37 -7.25 -30.62 24.84
CA GLU A 37 -7.60 -32.01 24.56
C GLU A 37 -8.17 -32.20 23.15
N LEU A 38 -9.04 -31.29 22.70
CA LEU A 38 -9.56 -31.30 21.33
C LEU A 38 -8.43 -31.18 20.29
N ILE A 39 -7.42 -30.34 20.57
CA ILE A 39 -6.23 -30.20 19.72
C ILE A 39 -5.38 -31.47 19.77
N ARG A 40 -5.20 -32.08 20.96
CA ARG A 40 -4.46 -33.36 21.13
C ARG A 40 -5.11 -34.51 20.36
N MET A 41 -6.43 -34.57 20.33
CA MET A 41 -7.20 -35.55 19.56
C MET A 41 -7.22 -35.27 18.05
N GLY A 42 -6.61 -34.16 17.59
CA GLY A 42 -6.56 -33.79 16.19
C GLY A 42 -7.90 -33.30 15.62
N SER A 43 -8.85 -32.93 16.49
CA SER A 43 -10.12 -32.35 16.08
C SER A 43 -9.88 -30.96 15.49
N LYS A 44 -10.32 -30.74 14.25
CA LYS A 44 -10.22 -29.42 13.60
C LYS A 44 -11.61 -28.78 13.56
N PRO A 45 -11.72 -27.47 13.85
CA PRO A 45 -12.98 -26.78 13.70
C PRO A 45 -13.40 -26.78 12.22
N GLN A 46 -14.57 -27.35 11.93
CA GLN A 46 -15.16 -27.32 10.60
C GLN A 46 -15.76 -25.93 10.38
N VAL A 47 -15.16 -25.17 9.48
CA VAL A 47 -15.73 -23.90 9.00
C VAL A 47 -17.01 -24.23 8.25
N LEU A 48 -18.13 -23.62 8.65
CA LEU A 48 -19.40 -23.70 7.94
C LEU A 48 -19.26 -22.93 6.60
N GLU A 49 -18.81 -23.62 5.56
CA GLU A 49 -18.74 -23.09 4.19
C GLU A 49 -20.16 -23.05 3.59
N ASN A 50 -20.79 -21.88 3.59
CA ASN A 50 -21.89 -21.60 2.65
C ASN A 50 -21.27 -21.35 1.26
N LYS A 51 -21.67 -22.19 0.30
CA LYS A 51 -21.24 -22.18 -1.12
C LYS A 51 -21.33 -20.80 -1.77
N ALA A 52 -20.17 -20.26 -2.16
CA ALA A 52 -19.98 -19.50 -3.40
C ALA A 52 -18.51 -19.63 -3.83
N GLN A 53 -18.27 -19.93 -5.11
CA GLN A 53 -16.96 -20.20 -5.70
C GLN A 53 -15.93 -19.11 -5.39
N LEU A 54 -14.90 -19.46 -4.60
CA LEU A 54 -13.61 -18.77 -4.65
C LEU A 54 -12.51 -19.78 -4.34
N SER A 55 -11.59 -19.91 -5.29
CA SER A 55 -10.38 -20.72 -5.25
C SER A 55 -9.53 -20.47 -3.99
N SER A 56 -9.37 -21.51 -3.16
CA SER A 56 -8.19 -21.84 -2.33
C SER A 56 -7.28 -20.66 -1.93
N LEU A 57 -7.60 -19.95 -0.85
CA LEU A 57 -6.65 -19.10 -0.14
C LEU A 57 -5.87 -19.94 0.88
N LYS A 58 -4.62 -20.30 0.55
CA LYS A 58 -3.65 -20.86 1.50
C LYS A 58 -3.00 -19.72 2.28
N LEU A 59 -3.20 -19.70 3.60
CA LEU A 59 -2.38 -18.90 4.53
C LEU A 59 -0.95 -19.49 4.57
N LEU A 60 0.05 -18.67 4.27
CA LEU A 60 1.46 -19.03 4.39
C LEU A 60 2.04 -18.51 5.71
N ALA A 61 2.67 -19.41 6.45
CA ALA A 61 3.50 -19.07 7.60
C ALA A 61 4.80 -18.38 7.14
N ARG A 62 5.22 -17.40 7.91
CA ARG A 62 6.41 -16.58 7.68
C ARG A 62 7.66 -17.38 8.07
N GLY A 63 8.32 -18.02 7.11
CA GLY A 63 9.63 -18.64 7.37
C GLY A 63 10.15 -19.58 6.27
N SER A 64 11.39 -19.32 5.86
CA SER A 64 12.33 -20.21 5.15
C SER A 64 12.20 -20.42 3.64
N CYS A 65 13.30 -20.10 2.98
CA CYS A 65 13.63 -20.30 1.58
C CYS A 65 13.79 -21.78 1.21
N SER A 66 13.23 -22.17 0.07
CA SER A 66 13.71 -23.31 -0.72
C SER A 66 13.26 -23.15 -2.17
N THR A 67 14.25 -23.08 -3.06
CA THR A 67 14.09 -23.04 -4.52
C THR A 67 13.76 -24.43 -5.05
N THR A 68 12.65 -24.58 -5.77
CA THR A 68 12.51 -25.59 -6.84
C THR A 68 11.69 -25.03 -8.01
N PRO A 69 11.98 -25.44 -9.26
CA PRO A 69 11.52 -24.76 -10.46
C PRO A 69 10.36 -25.49 -11.14
N GLY A 70 9.33 -24.74 -11.58
CA GLY A 70 8.40 -25.21 -12.60
C GLY A 70 6.93 -24.88 -12.36
N SER A 71 6.45 -23.77 -12.92
CA SER A 71 5.45 -23.79 -13.99
C SER A 71 5.22 -22.34 -14.43
N LYS A 72 5.69 -22.04 -15.65
CA LYS A 72 5.54 -20.73 -16.31
C LYS A 72 4.07 -20.51 -16.64
N TRP A 73 3.36 -19.78 -15.79
CA TRP A 73 2.26 -18.97 -16.26
C TRP A 73 2.87 -17.73 -16.90
N LEU A 74 2.77 -17.64 -18.22
CA LEU A 74 2.85 -16.38 -18.95
C LEU A 74 1.72 -15.48 -18.41
N GLY A 75 1.99 -14.78 -17.32
CA GLY A 75 1.37 -13.50 -17.03
C GLY A 75 2.30 -12.46 -17.62
N GLU A 76 1.78 -11.69 -18.57
CA GLU A 76 2.48 -10.65 -19.30
C GLU A 76 3.35 -9.80 -18.37
N ASN A 77 4.44 -9.29 -18.94
CA ASN A 77 5.35 -8.35 -18.32
C ASN A 77 4.58 -7.07 -17.98
N ASP A 78 3.78 -7.10 -16.90
CA ASP A 78 3.03 -5.97 -16.42
C ASP A 78 4.08 -5.04 -15.84
N SER A 79 4.44 -4.03 -16.62
CA SER A 79 5.11 -2.82 -16.15
C SER A 79 4.17 -2.15 -15.14
N SER A 80 3.95 -2.81 -14.00
CA SER A 80 2.97 -2.43 -13.01
C SER A 80 3.49 -1.14 -12.41
N ASN A 81 2.92 -0.02 -12.83
CA ASN A 81 3.27 1.30 -12.34
C ASN A 81 3.25 1.26 -10.81
N TYR A 82 4.43 1.31 -10.21
CA TYR A 82 4.64 1.31 -8.76
C TYR A 82 4.06 2.57 -8.13
N LEU A 83 3.76 3.58 -8.93
CA LEU A 83 3.16 4.85 -8.53
C LEU A 83 1.64 4.75 -8.34
N ARG A 84 1.14 5.53 -7.39
CA ARG A 84 -0.30 5.68 -7.14
C ARG A 84 -0.94 6.55 -8.24
N PRO A 85 -2.19 6.25 -8.60
CA PRO A 85 -3.05 7.16 -9.35
C PRO A 85 -3.13 8.53 -8.69
N ILE A 86 -3.06 9.60 -9.49
CA ILE A 86 -3.18 10.98 -9.00
C ILE A 86 -4.53 11.55 -9.42
N VAL A 87 -5.29 12.06 -8.45
CA VAL A 87 -6.54 12.76 -8.69
C VAL A 87 -6.41 14.19 -8.16
N ILE A 88 -6.53 15.17 -9.05
CA ILE A 88 -6.28 16.58 -8.77
C ILE A 88 -7.60 17.32 -8.72
N ASP A 89 -7.78 18.10 -7.66
CA ASP A 89 -8.83 19.11 -7.56
C ASP A 89 -8.43 20.32 -8.40
N GLY A 90 -8.89 20.36 -9.66
CA GLY A 90 -8.50 21.41 -10.60
C GLY A 90 -8.96 22.79 -10.17
N SER A 91 -10.10 22.89 -9.48
CA SER A 91 -10.61 24.16 -8.97
C SER A 91 -9.75 24.70 -7.83
N ASN A 92 -9.37 23.84 -6.89
CA ASN A 92 -8.50 24.23 -5.78
C ASN A 92 -7.12 24.68 -6.29
N VAL A 93 -6.54 23.92 -7.25
CA VAL A 93 -5.24 24.24 -7.88
C VAL A 93 -5.28 25.57 -8.63
N ALA A 94 -6.25 25.74 -9.53
CA ALA A 94 -6.36 26.95 -10.35
C ALA A 94 -6.60 28.20 -9.50
N MET A 95 -7.46 28.12 -8.49
CA MET A 95 -7.73 29.24 -7.58
C MET A 95 -6.54 29.54 -6.67
N SER A 96 -5.80 28.53 -6.22
CA SER A 96 -4.60 28.75 -5.41
C SER A 96 -3.49 29.43 -6.20
N HIS A 97 -3.28 29.06 -7.47
CA HIS A 97 -2.28 29.69 -8.33
C HIS A 97 -2.65 31.13 -8.69
N GLY A 98 -3.93 31.38 -9.01
CA GLY A 98 -4.43 32.73 -9.31
C GLY A 98 -4.76 33.60 -8.09
N ASN A 99 -4.07 33.36 -6.96
CA ASN A 99 -4.19 34.13 -5.71
C ASN A 99 -5.63 34.30 -5.19
N LYS A 100 -6.49 33.29 -5.39
CA LYS A 100 -7.92 33.27 -5.04
C LYS A 100 -8.79 34.30 -5.76
N GLU A 101 -8.24 35.03 -6.73
CA GLU A 101 -8.95 36.07 -7.49
C GLU A 101 -9.31 35.59 -8.89
N VAL A 102 -8.39 34.87 -9.54
CA VAL A 102 -8.56 34.38 -10.91
C VAL A 102 -8.45 32.86 -10.92
N PHE A 103 -9.27 32.20 -11.73
CA PHE A 103 -9.08 30.79 -12.03
C PHE A 103 -7.96 30.64 -13.06
N SER A 104 -6.75 30.31 -12.61
CA SER A 104 -5.59 30.19 -13.49
C SER A 104 -5.41 28.75 -13.96
N CYS A 105 -5.74 28.49 -15.24
CA CYS A 105 -5.59 27.15 -15.82
C CYS A 105 -4.11 26.74 -15.95
N TRP A 106 -3.20 27.71 -16.04
CA TRP A 106 -1.75 27.45 -16.01
C TRP A 106 -1.31 26.72 -14.73
N GLY A 107 -1.92 27.04 -13.58
CA GLY A 107 -1.65 26.34 -12.32
C GLY A 107 -1.97 24.83 -12.40
N ILE A 108 -3.02 24.46 -13.13
CA ILE A 108 -3.39 23.06 -13.36
C ILE A 108 -2.32 22.37 -14.21
N GLN A 109 -1.89 23.01 -15.30
CA GLN A 109 -0.84 22.50 -16.18
C GLN A 109 0.45 22.23 -15.40
N LEU A 110 0.89 23.19 -14.59
CA LEU A 110 2.09 23.07 -13.74
C LEU A 110 2.00 21.88 -12.77
N ALA A 111 0.84 21.69 -12.12
CA ALA A 111 0.65 20.56 -11.22
C ALA A 111 0.68 19.23 -12.00
N VAL A 112 0.01 19.15 -13.15
CA VAL A 112 0.00 17.95 -14.01
C VAL A 112 1.42 17.60 -14.47
N ASP A 113 2.18 18.58 -14.96
CA ASP A 113 3.53 18.38 -15.45
C ASP A 113 4.48 17.92 -14.35
N TRP A 114 4.35 18.46 -13.13
CA TRP A 114 5.12 18.01 -11.97
C TRP A 114 4.97 16.50 -11.71
N PHE A 115 3.76 15.94 -11.83
CA PHE A 115 3.54 14.49 -11.67
C PHE A 115 4.02 13.70 -12.90
N ARG A 116 3.83 14.23 -14.12
CA ARG A 116 4.31 13.60 -15.36
C ARG A 116 5.83 13.43 -15.37
N GLU A 117 6.57 14.47 -15.00
CA GLU A 117 8.03 14.47 -14.91
C GLU A 117 8.56 13.40 -13.95
N ARG A 118 7.74 13.00 -12.97
CA ARG A 118 8.03 11.93 -12.01
C ARG A 118 7.60 10.53 -12.48
N GLY A 119 7.07 10.41 -13.70
CA GLY A 119 6.66 9.16 -14.31
C GLY A 119 5.23 8.72 -13.97
N HIS A 120 4.38 9.59 -13.40
CA HIS A 120 2.98 9.24 -13.18
C HIS A 120 2.24 9.18 -14.53
N THR A 121 1.63 8.03 -14.81
CA THR A 121 0.87 7.77 -16.05
C THR A 121 -0.62 7.98 -15.88
N TYR A 122 -1.16 7.68 -14.69
CA TYR A 122 -2.57 7.92 -14.36
C TYR A 122 -2.70 9.21 -13.56
N ILE A 123 -3.12 10.27 -14.25
CA ILE A 123 -3.42 11.59 -13.68
C ILE A 123 -4.82 11.98 -14.15
N LYS A 124 -5.70 12.33 -13.21
CA LYS A 124 -7.04 12.83 -13.51
C LYS A 124 -7.27 14.16 -12.81
N VAL A 125 -7.69 15.18 -13.56
CA VAL A 125 -8.05 16.49 -13.02
C VAL A 125 -9.56 16.64 -13.14
N PHE A 126 -10.24 17.02 -12.06
CA PHE A 126 -11.66 17.34 -12.11
C PHE A 126 -11.89 18.86 -12.10
N VAL A 127 -12.71 19.33 -13.03
CA VAL A 127 -13.11 20.73 -13.15
C VAL A 127 -14.61 20.80 -13.50
N PRO A 128 -15.38 21.74 -12.92
CA PRO A 128 -16.77 21.92 -13.30
C PRO A 128 -16.96 22.27 -14.78
N LEU A 129 -17.89 21.60 -15.46
CA LEU A 129 -18.16 21.83 -16.89
C LEU A 129 -18.44 23.30 -17.24
N TRP A 130 -19.05 24.07 -16.34
CA TRP A 130 -19.33 25.48 -16.58
C TRP A 130 -18.06 26.34 -16.75
N ARG A 131 -16.88 25.85 -16.34
CA ARG A 131 -15.58 26.51 -16.60
C ARG A 131 -15.18 26.49 -18.08
N LYS A 132 -15.88 25.71 -18.91
CA LYS A 132 -15.76 25.72 -20.37
C LYS A 132 -16.64 26.80 -21.03
N GLU A 133 -17.61 27.38 -20.30
CA GLU A 133 -18.40 28.52 -20.79
C GLU A 133 -17.50 29.78 -20.92
N PRO A 134 -17.87 30.75 -21.77
CA PRO A 134 -17.14 32.01 -21.87
C PRO A 134 -16.96 32.71 -20.51
N PRO A 135 -15.81 33.37 -20.26
CA PRO A 135 -15.54 34.09 -19.03
C PRO A 135 -16.65 35.07 -18.67
N ARG A 136 -16.96 35.16 -17.38
CA ARG A 136 -17.81 36.21 -16.81
C ARG A 136 -16.96 37.14 -15.97
N GLN A 137 -17.34 38.41 -15.87
CA GLN A 137 -16.64 39.38 -15.03
C GLN A 137 -16.57 38.95 -13.56
N GLU A 138 -17.63 38.31 -13.03
CA GLU A 138 -17.69 37.79 -11.66
C GLU A 138 -16.82 36.53 -11.43
N SER A 139 -16.38 35.86 -12.49
CA SER A 139 -15.62 34.62 -12.40
C SER A 139 -14.51 34.60 -13.47
N PRO A 140 -13.47 35.44 -13.32
CA PRO A 140 -12.40 35.54 -14.30
C PRO A 140 -11.65 34.21 -14.41
N ILE A 141 -11.26 33.87 -15.64
CA ILE A 141 -10.48 32.68 -15.98
C ILE A 141 -9.35 33.09 -16.91
N ALA A 142 -8.14 32.62 -16.62
CA ALA A 142 -6.96 32.82 -17.44
C ALA A 142 -6.58 31.50 -18.13
N ASP A 143 -6.08 31.59 -19.36
CA ASP A 143 -5.54 30.46 -20.14
C ASP A 143 -6.53 29.30 -20.32
N GLN A 144 -7.80 29.62 -20.55
CA GLN A 144 -8.89 28.64 -20.62
C GLN A 144 -8.66 27.51 -21.65
N HIS A 145 -7.91 27.76 -22.73
CA HIS A 145 -7.56 26.79 -23.75
C HIS A 145 -6.85 25.54 -23.19
N ILE A 146 -6.10 25.68 -22.09
CA ILE A 146 -5.42 24.57 -21.41
C ILE A 146 -6.41 23.48 -20.96
N LEU A 147 -7.61 23.87 -20.54
CA LEU A 147 -8.61 22.90 -20.11
C LEU A 147 -9.06 21.99 -21.26
N GLU A 148 -9.15 22.54 -22.48
CA GLU A 148 -9.49 21.77 -23.69
C GLU A 148 -8.34 20.86 -24.12
N GLU A 149 -7.09 21.32 -23.98
CA GLU A 149 -5.90 20.53 -24.29
C GLU A 149 -5.76 19.34 -23.33
N LEU A 150 -5.94 19.56 -22.02
CA LEU A 150 -5.92 18.50 -21.01
C LEU A 150 -7.10 17.53 -21.16
N GLU A 151 -8.27 17.99 -21.59
CA GLU A 151 -9.42 17.14 -21.93
C GLU A 151 -9.07 16.22 -23.13
N LYS A 152 -8.51 16.78 -24.22
CA LYS A 152 -8.07 16.00 -25.40
C LYS A 152 -7.03 14.94 -25.05
N GLN A 153 -6.16 15.22 -24.09
CA GLN A 153 -5.17 14.28 -23.56
C GLN A 153 -5.77 13.25 -22.59
N SER A 154 -7.09 13.27 -22.36
CA SER A 154 -7.79 12.42 -21.40
C SER A 154 -7.26 12.57 -19.96
N ILE A 155 -6.74 13.73 -19.58
CA ILE A 155 -6.29 14.03 -18.22
C ILE A 155 -7.38 14.78 -17.45
N LEU A 156 -7.95 15.81 -18.06
CA LEU A 156 -9.04 16.57 -17.46
C LEU A 156 -10.38 15.90 -17.74
N VAL A 157 -11.22 15.84 -16.71
CA VAL A 157 -12.60 15.35 -16.79
C VAL A 157 -13.51 16.45 -16.24
N TYR A 158 -14.47 16.85 -17.06
CA TYR A 158 -15.48 17.80 -16.62
C TYR A 158 -16.55 17.13 -15.75
N THR A 159 -16.81 17.71 -14.59
CA THR A 159 -17.93 17.26 -13.75
C THR A 159 -19.24 17.89 -14.25
N PRO A 160 -20.38 17.17 -14.12
CA PRO A 160 -21.65 17.64 -14.66
C PRO A 160 -22.09 18.97 -14.05
N SER A 161 -22.54 19.88 -14.92
CA SER A 161 -23.28 21.08 -14.53
C SER A 161 -24.37 21.36 -15.55
N ARG A 162 -25.48 21.95 -15.12
CA ARG A 162 -26.63 22.24 -16.01
C ARG A 162 -27.32 23.55 -15.62
N LYS A 163 -28.11 24.11 -16.54
CA LYS A 163 -28.98 25.27 -16.28
C LYS A 163 -30.42 24.78 -16.13
N VAL A 164 -31.06 25.09 -15.01
CA VAL A 164 -32.46 24.78 -14.72
C VAL A 164 -33.17 26.09 -14.42
N LYS A 165 -34.18 26.46 -15.24
CA LYS A 165 -34.91 27.74 -15.12
C LYS A 165 -33.97 28.97 -15.06
N GLY A 166 -32.95 28.99 -15.91
CA GLY A 166 -31.93 30.06 -15.94
C GLY A 166 -30.93 30.06 -14.79
N LYS A 167 -31.13 29.26 -13.73
CA LYS A 167 -30.20 29.11 -12.61
C LYS A 167 -29.22 27.95 -12.88
N ARG A 168 -27.95 28.17 -12.58
CA ARG A 168 -26.91 27.13 -12.70
C ARG A 168 -27.02 26.15 -11.51
N VAL A 169 -27.06 24.87 -11.82
CA VAL A 169 -27.00 23.76 -10.87
C VAL A 169 -25.70 23.01 -11.15
N VAL A 170 -24.78 23.03 -10.19
CA VAL A 170 -23.46 22.41 -10.29
C VAL A 170 -23.45 21.19 -9.37
N CYS A 171 -23.02 20.04 -9.88
CA CYS A 171 -22.77 18.90 -9.01
C CYS A 171 -21.59 19.18 -8.09
N TYR A 172 -21.53 18.52 -6.94
CA TYR A 172 -20.42 18.69 -6.02
C TYR A 172 -19.20 17.93 -6.53
N ASP A 173 -18.18 18.66 -7.00
CA ASP A 173 -17.01 18.08 -7.67
C ASP A 173 -16.19 17.20 -6.73
N ASP A 174 -16.12 17.59 -5.44
CA ASP A 174 -15.42 16.89 -4.37
C ASP A 174 -15.80 15.41 -4.28
N ARG A 175 -17.08 15.08 -4.51
CA ARG A 175 -17.53 13.68 -4.49
C ARG A 175 -16.92 12.86 -5.61
N TYR A 176 -16.76 13.43 -6.81
CA TYR A 176 -16.10 12.73 -7.92
C TYR A 176 -14.61 12.54 -7.64
N ILE A 177 -13.96 13.58 -7.09
CA ILE A 177 -12.54 13.56 -6.71
C ILE A 177 -12.27 12.44 -5.69
N VAL A 178 -12.97 12.49 -4.55
CA VAL A 178 -12.77 11.51 -3.46
C VAL A 178 -13.14 10.11 -3.92
N LYS A 179 -14.27 9.93 -4.61
CA LYS A 179 -14.72 8.61 -5.07
C LYS A 179 -13.73 7.97 -6.03
N VAL A 180 -13.26 8.70 -7.04
CA VAL A 180 -12.31 8.15 -8.02
C VAL A 180 -10.95 7.87 -7.38
N ALA A 181 -10.48 8.73 -6.49
CA ALA A 181 -9.24 8.49 -5.75
C ALA A 181 -9.37 7.24 -4.86
N TYR A 182 -10.48 7.10 -4.14
CA TYR A 182 -10.77 5.97 -3.26
C TYR A 182 -10.84 4.65 -4.03
N GLU A 183 -11.65 4.58 -5.10
CA GLU A 183 -11.82 3.37 -5.92
C GLU A 183 -10.52 2.88 -6.58
N LYS A 184 -9.58 3.79 -6.82
CA LYS A 184 -8.29 3.49 -7.46
C LYS A 184 -7.12 3.37 -6.47
N ASP A 185 -7.37 3.49 -5.16
CA ASP A 185 -6.34 3.60 -4.10
C ASP A 185 -5.25 4.65 -4.46
N GLY A 186 -5.71 5.79 -4.95
CA GLY A 186 -4.90 6.91 -5.40
C GLY A 186 -4.58 7.94 -4.31
N VAL A 187 -4.05 9.07 -4.75
CA VAL A 187 -3.76 10.26 -3.95
C VAL A 187 -4.62 11.41 -4.45
N ILE A 188 -5.19 12.18 -3.51
CA ILE A 188 -5.92 13.42 -3.79
C ILE A 188 -4.95 14.59 -3.68
N VAL A 189 -4.92 15.47 -4.68
CA VAL A 189 -4.13 16.72 -4.64
C VAL A 189 -5.07 17.89 -4.46
N SER A 190 -5.11 18.44 -3.25
CA SER A 190 -5.95 19.59 -2.87
C SER A 190 -5.49 20.16 -1.54
N ASN A 191 -5.76 21.44 -1.31
CA ASN A 191 -5.68 22.07 0.01
C ASN A 191 -7.03 22.10 0.75
N ASP A 192 -8.10 21.57 0.15
CA ASP A 192 -9.36 21.35 0.85
C ASP A 192 -9.29 20.06 1.69
N HIS A 193 -9.92 20.10 2.86
CA HIS A 193 -10.05 18.94 3.74
C HIS A 193 -11.34 18.15 3.49
N TYR A 194 -12.31 18.63 2.70
CA TYR A 194 -13.56 17.92 2.39
C TYR A 194 -14.34 17.48 3.66
N ARG A 195 -14.45 18.38 4.64
CA ARG A 195 -14.96 18.05 6.00
C ARG A 195 -16.38 17.49 5.98
N ASP A 196 -17.21 17.96 5.06
CA ASP A 196 -18.54 17.45 4.80
C ASP A 196 -18.51 15.97 4.37
N LEU A 197 -17.68 15.61 3.40
CA LEU A 197 -17.54 14.22 2.93
C LEU A 197 -16.94 13.30 3.98
N GLN A 198 -16.03 13.81 4.82
CA GLN A 198 -15.50 13.05 5.96
C GLN A 198 -16.60 12.71 6.98
N ASN A 199 -17.57 13.60 7.18
CA ASN A 199 -18.69 13.37 8.11
C ASN A 199 -19.74 12.43 7.51
N GLU A 200 -19.87 12.36 6.19
CA GLU A 200 -20.80 11.46 5.49
C GLU A 200 -20.37 9.99 5.54
N ASN A 201 -19.08 9.70 5.35
CA ASN A 201 -18.57 8.32 5.30
C ASN A 201 -17.25 8.17 6.09
N PRO A 202 -17.20 7.32 7.14
CA PRO A 202 -15.99 7.10 7.93
C PRO A 202 -14.83 6.49 7.12
N GLU A 203 -15.10 5.72 6.06
CA GLU A 203 -14.06 5.18 5.18
C GLU A 203 -13.42 6.30 4.36
N TRP A 204 -14.22 7.25 3.88
CA TRP A 204 -13.70 8.43 3.17
C TRP A 204 -12.92 9.34 4.10
N LYS A 205 -13.38 9.50 5.35
CA LYS A 205 -12.59 10.20 6.38
C LYS A 205 -11.19 9.62 6.51
N TRP A 206 -11.10 8.32 6.78
CA TRP A 206 -9.81 7.64 6.91
C TRP A 206 -8.98 7.78 5.63
N PHE A 207 -9.60 7.61 4.45
CA PHE A 207 -8.90 7.73 3.18
C PHE A 207 -8.33 9.13 2.96
N ILE A 208 -9.11 10.18 3.18
CA ILE A 208 -8.69 11.57 2.99
C ILE A 208 -7.55 11.91 3.97
N GLU A 209 -7.67 11.52 5.24
CA GLU A 209 -6.62 11.70 6.24
C GLU A 209 -5.29 11.03 5.83
N GLN A 210 -5.33 9.95 5.05
CA GLN A 210 -4.15 9.18 4.66
C GLN A 210 -3.66 9.42 3.22
N ARG A 211 -4.44 10.13 2.39
CA ARG A 211 -4.21 10.25 0.93
C ARG A 211 -4.34 11.67 0.39
N LEU A 212 -4.60 12.66 1.23
CA LEU A 212 -4.57 14.07 0.85
C LEU A 212 -3.13 14.59 0.75
N LEU A 213 -2.75 15.08 -0.43
CA LEU A 213 -1.50 15.78 -0.69
C LEU A 213 -1.79 17.27 -0.86
N MET A 214 -1.43 18.03 0.16
CA MET A 214 -1.45 19.49 0.12
C MET A 214 -0.29 20.03 -0.70
N TYR A 215 -0.33 21.32 -1.03
CA TYR A 215 0.70 22.00 -1.80
C TYR A 215 0.71 23.50 -1.56
N SER A 216 1.81 24.13 -1.94
CA SER A 216 1.93 25.58 -2.06
C SER A 216 2.35 25.95 -3.48
N PHE A 217 1.94 27.14 -3.93
CA PHE A 217 2.54 27.78 -5.09
C PHE A 217 3.47 28.88 -4.64
N VAL A 218 4.69 28.87 -5.17
CA VAL A 218 5.63 29.99 -5.07
C VAL A 218 5.83 30.50 -6.48
N SER A 219 5.10 31.56 -6.84
CA SER A 219 4.94 31.99 -8.23
C SER A 219 4.49 30.83 -9.11
N ASN A 220 5.22 30.51 -10.17
CA ASN A 220 4.89 29.42 -11.11
C ASN A 220 5.47 28.06 -10.69
N LYS A 221 5.85 27.88 -9.42
CA LYS A 221 6.41 26.62 -8.92
C LYS A 221 5.42 25.90 -8.02
N PHE A 222 4.96 24.73 -8.46
CA PHE A 222 4.17 23.80 -7.66
C PHE A 222 5.07 23.10 -6.63
N MET A 223 4.76 23.25 -5.35
CA MET A 223 5.59 22.78 -4.24
C MET A 223 4.76 21.96 -3.23
N PRO A 224 4.59 20.64 -3.45
CA PRO A 224 4.09 19.75 -2.42
C PRO A 224 5.12 19.56 -1.29
N PRO A 225 4.70 19.25 -0.05
CA PRO A 225 5.61 18.99 1.06
C PRO A 225 6.33 17.63 0.90
N ASP A 226 7.57 17.57 1.34
CA ASP A 226 8.36 16.31 1.37
C ASP A 226 7.84 15.31 2.41
N ASP A 227 7.08 15.78 3.40
CA ASP A 227 6.46 15.04 4.49
C ASP A 227 4.93 15.24 4.53
N PRO A 228 4.16 14.66 3.60
CA PRO A 228 2.71 14.92 3.46
C PRO A 228 1.87 14.66 4.71
N LEU A 229 2.29 13.71 5.57
CA LEU A 229 1.62 13.37 6.83
C LEU A 229 2.46 13.79 8.06
N GLY A 230 3.35 14.77 7.88
CA GLY A 230 4.26 15.30 8.91
C GLY A 230 5.44 14.39 9.23
N ARG A 231 6.21 14.78 10.25
CA ARG A 231 7.51 14.17 10.62
C ARG A 231 7.51 12.66 10.82
N HIS A 232 6.40 12.10 11.29
CA HIS A 232 6.25 10.66 11.56
C HIS A 232 5.58 9.91 10.39
N GLY A 233 5.21 10.62 9.33
CA GLY A 233 4.62 10.09 8.13
C GLY A 233 5.64 9.54 7.13
N PRO A 234 5.15 9.00 6.00
CA PRO A 234 6.01 8.60 4.89
C PRO A 234 6.63 9.82 4.19
N THR A 235 7.77 9.61 3.53
CA THR A 235 8.30 10.59 2.58
C THR A 235 7.37 10.74 1.39
N LEU A 236 7.43 11.87 0.68
CA LEU A 236 6.64 12.13 -0.52
C LEU A 236 6.78 11.02 -1.58
N ASN A 237 7.98 10.49 -1.79
CA ASN A 237 8.19 9.36 -2.72
C ASN A 237 7.43 8.10 -2.30
N ASN A 238 7.41 7.78 -1.01
CA ASN A 238 6.69 6.62 -0.49
C ASN A 238 5.17 6.86 -0.46
N PHE A 239 4.76 8.08 -0.16
CA PHE A 239 3.37 8.50 -0.20
C PHE A 239 2.76 8.35 -1.60
N LEU A 240 3.53 8.72 -2.64
CA LEU A 240 3.14 8.59 -4.05
C LEU A 240 3.31 7.17 -4.62
N SER A 241 3.87 6.22 -3.86
CA SER A 241 4.10 4.84 -4.29
C SER A 241 3.10 3.87 -3.67
N LYS A 242 2.70 2.85 -4.43
CA LYS A 242 1.87 1.73 -3.94
C LYS A 242 2.66 0.82 -3.00
N LYS A 243 3.95 0.64 -3.28
CA LYS A 243 4.87 -0.14 -2.43
C LYS A 243 5.84 0.83 -1.77
N PRO A 244 5.91 0.89 -0.43
CA PRO A 244 6.88 1.75 0.23
C PRO A 244 8.28 1.29 -0.18
N VAL A 245 9.05 2.20 -0.76
CA VAL A 245 10.49 1.99 -0.92
C VAL A 245 11.06 2.11 0.47
N LEU A 246 11.49 0.97 1.04
CA LEU A 246 12.21 1.01 2.30
C LEU A 246 13.40 1.96 2.09
N PRO A 247 13.61 2.94 3.00
CA PRO A 247 14.76 3.80 2.87
C PRO A 247 15.98 2.89 2.71
N GLU A 248 16.75 3.11 1.64
CA GLU A 248 18.05 2.46 1.52
C GLU A 248 18.74 2.63 2.88
N PRO A 249 19.29 1.57 3.47
CA PRO A 249 20.02 1.71 4.71
C PRO A 249 21.12 2.74 4.45
N LYS A 250 20.89 3.98 4.89
CA LYS A 250 21.90 5.03 4.92
C LYS A 250 22.88 4.56 5.97
N TRP A 251 23.82 3.71 5.57
CA TRP A 251 24.86 3.22 6.43
C TRP A 251 25.69 4.44 6.81
N GLN A 252 25.36 5.05 7.95
CA GLN A 252 26.11 6.20 8.45
C GLN A 252 27.54 5.72 8.72
N PRO A 253 28.57 6.44 8.22
CA PRO A 253 29.95 6.09 8.51
C PRO A 253 30.18 6.09 10.01
N CYS A 254 30.86 5.08 10.51
CA CYS A 254 31.15 4.97 11.93
C CYS A 254 31.93 6.20 12.42
N PRO A 255 31.50 6.88 13.50
CA PRO A 255 32.21 8.04 14.05
C PRO A 255 33.67 7.75 14.40
N TYR A 256 33.98 6.48 14.69
CA TYR A 256 35.33 6.03 15.06
C TYR A 256 36.16 5.53 13.87
N GLY A 257 35.56 5.37 12.68
CA GLY A 257 36.25 4.95 11.46
C GLY A 257 37.20 3.77 11.68
N LYS A 258 38.49 3.95 11.34
CA LYS A 258 39.54 2.92 11.52
C LYS A 258 39.83 2.58 12.99
N LYS A 259 39.47 3.45 13.94
CA LYS A 259 39.66 3.26 15.39
C LYS A 259 38.46 2.55 16.06
N CYS A 260 37.48 2.09 15.29
CA CYS A 260 36.32 1.39 15.83
C CYS A 260 36.69 0.01 16.40
N THR A 261 36.62 -0.11 17.71
CA THR A 261 36.88 -1.34 18.48
C THR A 261 35.76 -2.37 18.39
N TYR A 262 34.56 -1.97 17.96
CA TYR A 262 33.39 -2.85 17.85
C TYR A 262 33.48 -3.89 16.71
N GLY A 263 34.53 -3.82 15.88
CA GLY A 263 34.77 -4.79 14.81
C GLY A 263 33.53 -5.02 13.93
N ASN A 264 33.33 -6.25 13.45
CA ASN A 264 32.20 -6.62 12.57
C ASN A 264 30.82 -6.60 13.27
N LYS A 265 30.79 -6.28 14.58
CA LYS A 265 29.56 -6.05 15.34
C LYS A 265 29.16 -4.57 15.37
N CYS A 266 29.93 -3.69 14.74
CA CYS A 266 29.60 -2.28 14.66
C CYS A 266 28.33 -2.08 13.81
N LYS A 267 27.35 -1.35 14.37
CA LYS A 267 26.10 -0.99 13.67
C LYS A 267 26.30 0.02 12.53
N PHE A 268 27.45 0.69 12.48
CA PHE A 268 27.76 1.76 11.54
C PHE A 268 28.66 1.28 10.39
N TYR A 269 28.61 1.99 9.26
CA TYR A 269 29.34 1.64 8.04
C TYR A 269 30.85 1.78 8.20
N HIS A 270 31.60 0.85 7.61
CA HIS A 270 33.05 0.93 7.48
C HIS A 270 33.45 0.64 6.03
N PRO A 271 33.82 1.66 5.22
CA PRO A 271 34.15 1.46 3.81
C PRO A 271 35.38 0.59 3.56
N GLU A 272 36.26 0.46 4.55
CA GLU A 272 37.47 -0.37 4.46
C GLU A 272 37.24 -1.84 4.83
N ARG A 273 36.01 -2.22 5.19
CA ARG A 273 35.63 -3.60 5.49
C ARG A 273 34.81 -4.14 4.32
N PRO A 274 35.23 -5.24 3.66
CA PRO A 274 34.42 -5.84 2.61
C PRO A 274 33.06 -6.22 3.19
N HIS A 275 31.99 -5.87 2.47
CA HIS A 275 30.58 -6.16 2.80
C HIS A 275 30.25 -7.65 2.69
N GLN A 276 31.17 -8.53 3.08
CA GLN A 276 30.90 -9.95 3.15
C GLN A 276 30.00 -10.16 4.34
N ALA A 277 28.75 -10.55 4.08
CA ALA A 277 27.82 -10.99 5.09
C ALA A 277 28.49 -12.09 5.92
N GLN A 278 29.04 -11.72 7.07
CA GLN A 278 29.69 -12.66 7.95
C GLN A 278 28.59 -13.45 8.64
N ILE A 279 28.37 -14.64 8.10
CA ILE A 279 27.70 -15.76 8.76
C ILE A 279 28.25 -15.83 10.19
N SER A 280 27.35 -15.86 11.18
CA SER A 280 27.79 -15.92 12.59
C SER A 280 28.63 -17.18 12.81
N VAL A 281 29.57 -17.16 13.76
CA VAL A 281 30.38 -18.36 14.10
C VAL A 281 29.48 -19.58 14.39
N ALA A 282 28.30 -19.35 14.96
CA ALA A 282 27.29 -20.38 15.21
C ALA A 282 26.65 -20.93 13.92
N ASP A 283 26.46 -20.10 12.89
CA ASP A 283 25.94 -20.50 11.59
C ASP A 283 27.03 -21.18 10.74
N GLU A 284 28.29 -20.76 10.88
CA GLU A 284 29.44 -21.43 10.25
C GLU A 284 29.66 -22.83 10.83
N LEU A 285 29.55 -22.98 12.16
CA LEU A 285 29.57 -24.29 12.83
C LEU A 285 28.39 -25.19 12.43
N ARG A 286 27.20 -24.61 12.19
CA ARG A 286 26.04 -25.35 11.66
C ARG A 286 26.20 -25.77 10.20
N ALA A 287 26.82 -24.94 9.37
CA ALA A 287 27.12 -25.27 7.98
C ALA A 287 28.16 -26.40 7.88
N LYS A 288 29.20 -26.36 8.71
CA LYS A 288 30.23 -27.42 8.81
C LYS A 288 29.69 -28.78 9.28
N ARG A 289 28.60 -28.79 10.05
CA ARG A 289 27.91 -30.03 10.49
C ARG A 289 27.00 -30.66 9.44
N LYS A 290 26.72 -29.99 8.32
CA LYS A 290 25.76 -30.42 7.28
C LYS A 290 26.40 -31.10 6.07
N VAL A 291 27.66 -31.53 6.14
CA VAL A 291 28.28 -32.37 5.10
C VAL A 291 27.87 -33.84 5.36
N PRO A 292 27.13 -34.53 4.47
CA PRO A 292 26.86 -35.94 4.61
C PRO A 292 28.12 -36.77 4.36
N LEU A 293 28.34 -37.77 5.21
CA LEU A 293 29.25 -38.88 4.99
C LEU A 293 28.86 -39.62 3.71
N SER A 294 29.58 -39.42 2.61
CA SER A 294 29.53 -40.31 1.46
C SER A 294 30.81 -40.24 0.62
N LEU A 295 31.95 -40.65 1.19
CA LEU A 295 33.13 -41.05 0.43
C LEU A 295 33.90 -42.14 1.18
N GLU A 296 33.28 -43.32 1.34
CA GLU A 296 34.01 -44.56 1.56
C GLU A 296 33.27 -45.71 0.85
N LYS A 297 33.63 -45.93 -0.42
CA LYS A 297 33.67 -47.23 -1.12
C LYS A 297 33.71 -46.97 -2.62
N GLU A 298 34.91 -47.01 -3.19
CA GLU A 298 35.21 -47.69 -4.48
C GLU A 298 36.70 -47.57 -4.80
N GLU A 299 37.52 -48.38 -4.12
CA GLU A 299 38.83 -48.79 -4.64
C GLU A 299 39.02 -50.29 -4.39
N LYS A 300 38.34 -51.10 -5.21
CA LYS A 300 38.67 -52.51 -5.43
C LYS A 300 38.05 -52.94 -6.76
N TYR A 301 38.76 -52.69 -7.86
CA TYR A 301 38.91 -53.59 -9.01
C TYR A 301 39.78 -52.87 -10.04
N ASN A 302 41.03 -53.30 -10.15
CA ASN A 302 41.85 -53.37 -11.38
C ASN A 302 43.32 -53.61 -11.00
N ARG A 303 43.61 -54.87 -10.63
CA ARG A 303 44.93 -55.48 -10.82
C ARG A 303 44.73 -56.75 -11.64
N SER A 304 45.39 -56.79 -12.78
CA SER A 304 46.13 -57.93 -13.38
C SER A 304 46.23 -57.72 -14.90
N PRO A 305 47.29 -58.22 -15.56
CA PRO A 305 47.85 -59.57 -15.41
C PRO A 305 48.80 -59.73 -14.22
#